data_AF-A0A2W4Z6C9-F1
#
_entry.id   AF-A0A2W4Z6C9-F1
#
_cell.length_a   1.000
_cell.length_b   1.000
_cell.length_c   1.000
_cell.angle_alpha   90.00
_cell.angle_beta   90.00
_cell.angle_gamma   90.00
#
_symmetry.space_group_name_H-M   'P 1'
#
loop_
_entity.id
_entity.type
_entity.pdbx_description
1 polymer ?
#
loop_
_entity_poly.entity_id
_entity_poly.type
_entity_poly.pdbx_seq_one_letter_code
_entity_poly.pdbx_strand_id
1 'polypeptide(L)'
;MFLKKSDGVPADVASVPSGTSFDEGTVPAQAPATEQDPATQPYEQSGPVTIDIEKAFSPRTIGNADAPIKIIEYASMTCGHCAHFHNDVLPALKEKYVDTGKVFIEFREFPLNDP
;
A
#
# COMPACT_ATOMS: atom_id res chain seq x y z
N MET A 1 -45.25 14.44 -22.04
CA MET A 1 -44.53 15.55 -22.70
C MET A 1 -43.19 15.69 -21.97
N PHE A 2 -42.11 15.14 -22.59
CA PHE A 2 -40.67 15.28 -22.30
C PHE A 2 -40.18 14.90 -20.88
N LEU A 3 -39.67 13.70 -20.55
CA LEU A 3 -38.51 12.94 -21.08
C LEU A 3 -37.24 13.78 -21.33
N LYS A 4 -36.49 14.10 -20.26
CA LYS A 4 -35.04 14.37 -20.26
C LYS A 4 -34.36 13.02 -19.94
N LYS A 5 -33.83 12.20 -20.86
CA LYS A 5 -32.68 12.39 -21.77
C LYS A 5 -31.52 13.01 -20.98
N SER A 6 -30.69 12.24 -20.28
CA SER A 6 -29.62 11.36 -20.76
C SER A 6 -28.63 12.09 -21.68
N ASP A 7 -27.88 13.00 -21.07
CA ASP A 7 -26.64 13.55 -21.61
C ASP A 7 -25.54 12.90 -20.75
N GLY A 8 -24.92 11.79 -21.16
CA GLY A 8 -24.05 11.76 -22.33
C GLY A 8 -22.62 11.97 -21.84
N VAL A 9 -22.03 10.92 -21.27
CA VAL A 9 -20.58 10.86 -20.99
C VAL A 9 -19.87 11.09 -22.33
N PRO A 10 -19.04 12.13 -22.50
CA PRO A 10 -18.33 12.30 -23.75
C PRO A 10 -17.37 11.13 -23.95
N ALA A 11 -17.65 10.37 -25.00
CA ALA A 11 -16.82 9.31 -25.53
C ALA A 11 -15.64 9.94 -26.26
N ASP A 12 -14.62 10.33 -25.51
CA ASP A 12 -13.31 10.71 -26.04
C ASP A 12 -12.24 9.74 -25.51
N VAL A 13 -12.51 8.45 -25.74
CA VAL A 13 -11.50 7.40 -25.87
C VAL A 13 -10.80 7.63 -27.22
N ALA A 14 -9.97 8.65 -27.26
CA ALA A 14 -9.06 8.89 -28.36
C ALA A 14 -7.86 7.93 -28.21
N SER A 15 -7.90 6.83 -28.95
CA SER A 15 -6.73 6.22 -29.62
C SER A 15 -5.44 6.15 -28.81
N VAL A 16 -5.22 5.07 -28.07
CA VAL A 16 -3.87 4.66 -27.67
C VAL A 16 -3.20 4.02 -28.90
N PRO A 17 -2.15 4.63 -29.48
CA PRO A 17 -1.44 3.99 -30.58
C PRO A 17 -0.63 2.81 -30.03
N SER A 18 -0.98 1.60 -30.45
CA SER A 18 -0.08 0.45 -30.41
C SER A 18 1.07 0.73 -31.38
N GLY A 19 2.19 1.23 -30.86
CA GLY A 19 3.34 1.63 -31.65
C GLY A 19 4.60 1.74 -30.79
N THR A 20 5.52 0.83 -31.04
CA THR A 20 6.87 0.72 -30.49
C THR A 20 7.66 2.03 -30.56
N SER A 21 8.18 2.50 -29.43
CA SER A 21 9.55 3.00 -29.24
C SER A 21 9.69 3.54 -27.82
N PHE A 22 10.63 2.99 -27.05
CA PHE A 22 11.16 3.67 -25.88
C PHE A 22 11.98 4.84 -26.44
N ASP A 23 11.39 6.03 -26.43
CA ASP A 23 12.12 7.27 -26.63
C ASP A 23 13.11 7.41 -25.47
N GLU A 24 14.41 7.40 -25.77
CA GLU A 24 15.50 7.80 -24.87
C GLU A 24 15.44 9.34 -24.65
N GLY A 25 14.26 9.81 -24.25
CA GLY A 25 14.01 11.16 -23.81
C GLY A 25 14.68 11.38 -22.47
N THR A 26 15.63 12.32 -22.46
CA THR A 26 16.38 12.77 -21.27
C THR A 26 15.44 12.97 -20.09
N VAL A 27 15.52 12.07 -19.11
CA VAL A 27 14.86 12.22 -17.82
C VAL A 27 15.49 13.46 -17.15
N PRO A 28 14.70 14.51 -16.81
CA PRO A 28 15.25 15.65 -16.11
C PRO A 28 15.81 15.17 -14.77
N ALA A 29 17.08 15.50 -14.51
CA ALA A 29 17.76 15.20 -13.26
C ALA A 29 16.95 15.79 -12.10
N GLN A 30 16.22 14.92 -11.40
CA GLN A 30 15.59 15.26 -10.14
C GLN A 30 16.71 15.55 -9.15
N ALA A 31 16.63 16.71 -8.48
CA ALA A 31 17.46 17.03 -7.33
C ALA A 31 17.42 15.86 -6.33
N PRO A 32 18.53 15.54 -5.65
CA PRO A 32 18.67 14.25 -4.97
C PRO A 32 17.57 14.12 -3.94
N ALA A 33 16.60 13.25 -4.24
CA ALA A 33 15.87 12.57 -3.20
C ALA A 33 16.94 11.90 -2.34
N THR A 34 16.92 12.13 -1.03
CA THR A 34 17.70 11.32 -0.10
C THR A 34 17.26 9.87 -0.27
N GLU A 35 17.95 9.19 -1.17
CA GLU A 35 17.80 7.77 -1.46
C GLU A 35 18.38 7.05 -0.26
N GLN A 36 17.52 6.68 0.68
CA GLN A 36 17.87 5.71 1.70
C GLN A 36 17.95 4.35 1.02
N ASP A 37 19.07 4.13 0.33
CA ASP A 37 19.45 2.83 -0.19
C ASP A 37 19.69 1.90 1.00
N PRO A 38 18.85 0.87 1.23
CA PRO A 38 19.09 -0.10 2.30
C PRO A 38 20.43 -0.84 2.15
N ALA A 39 21.10 -0.77 0.98
CA ALA A 39 22.42 -1.33 0.76
C ALA A 39 23.59 -0.44 1.25
N THR A 40 23.35 0.82 1.63
CA THR A 40 24.40 1.70 2.21
C THR A 40 24.37 1.81 3.73
N GLN A 41 23.39 1.21 4.40
CA GLN A 41 23.46 1.03 5.84
C GLN A 41 24.41 -0.15 6.12
N PRO A 42 25.52 0.04 6.88
CA PRO A 42 26.27 -1.10 7.37
C PRO A 42 25.30 -1.98 8.15
N TYR A 43 25.17 -3.25 7.79
CA TYR A 43 24.48 -4.22 8.62
C TYR A 43 25.36 -4.48 9.85
N GLU A 44 25.40 -3.52 10.77
CA GLU A 44 26.14 -3.60 12.02
C GLU A 44 25.42 -4.52 12.99
N GLN A 45 25.25 -5.79 12.61
CA GLN A 45 24.95 -6.84 13.56
C GLN A 45 26.24 -7.62 13.80
N SER A 46 27.25 -6.93 14.35
CA SER A 46 28.48 -7.55 14.81
C SER A 46 28.30 -8.04 16.24
N GLY A 47 27.56 -9.14 16.39
CA GLY A 47 27.32 -9.79 17.67
C GLY A 47 26.34 -10.96 17.54
N PRO A 48 26.22 -11.85 18.54
CA PRO A 48 25.21 -12.89 18.53
C PRO A 48 23.82 -12.24 18.49
N VAL A 49 23.11 -12.42 17.38
CA VAL A 49 21.72 -11.98 17.23
C VAL A 49 20.84 -12.93 18.03
N THR A 50 20.40 -12.49 19.20
CA THR A 50 19.35 -13.19 19.96
C THR A 50 18.00 -12.84 19.33
N ILE A 51 17.38 -13.81 18.66
CA ILE A 51 16.00 -13.67 18.17
C ILE A 51 15.05 -13.94 19.34
N ASP A 52 14.26 -12.94 19.69
CA ASP A 52 13.08 -13.15 20.54
C ASP A 52 12.02 -13.86 19.70
N ILE A 53 11.88 -15.16 19.95
CA ILE A 53 10.97 -16.03 19.21
C ILE A 53 9.51 -15.59 19.42
N GLU A 54 9.13 -15.17 20.63
CA GLU A 54 7.75 -14.74 20.92
C GLU A 54 7.40 -13.46 20.15
N LYS A 55 8.34 -12.52 20.09
CA LYS A 55 8.20 -11.30 19.30
C LYS A 55 8.17 -11.57 17.80
N ALA A 56 8.94 -12.54 17.32
CA ALA A 56 8.97 -12.89 15.90
C ALA A 56 7.61 -13.40 15.38
N PHE A 57 6.86 -14.10 16.22
CA PHE A 57 5.52 -14.61 15.89
C PHE A 57 4.38 -13.66 16.32
N SER A 58 4.70 -12.49 16.85
CA SER A 58 3.68 -11.52 17.24
C SER A 58 2.93 -10.96 16.02
N PRO A 59 1.61 -10.75 16.11
CA PRO A 59 0.80 -10.25 15.01
C PRO A 59 1.22 -8.83 14.61
N ARG A 60 1.01 -8.47 13.34
CA ARG A 60 1.26 -7.12 12.84
C ARG A 60 0.00 -6.29 13.06
N THR A 61 0.06 -5.30 13.93
CA THR A 61 -1.14 -4.60 14.40
C THR A 61 -0.93 -3.10 14.46
N ILE A 62 -2.04 -2.35 14.36
CA ILE A 62 -2.10 -0.91 14.59
C ILE A 62 -3.35 -0.54 15.40
N GLY A 63 -3.26 0.51 16.22
CA GLY A 63 -4.37 1.01 17.04
C GLY A 63 -4.36 0.49 18.48
N ASN A 64 -5.38 0.87 19.26
CA ASN A 64 -5.55 0.45 20.64
C ASN A 64 -6.04 -1.01 20.70
N ALA A 65 -5.34 -1.90 21.39
CA ALA A 65 -5.71 -3.32 21.55
C ALA A 65 -7.09 -3.53 22.22
N ASP A 66 -7.53 -2.55 23.01
CA ASP A 66 -8.82 -2.51 23.70
C ASP A 66 -9.91 -1.78 22.90
N ALA A 67 -9.62 -1.39 21.64
CA ALA A 67 -10.62 -0.78 20.79
C ALA A 67 -11.86 -1.69 20.65
N PRO A 68 -13.07 -1.10 20.68
CA PRO A 68 -14.31 -1.88 20.67
C PRO A 68 -14.54 -2.64 19.36
N ILE A 69 -13.87 -2.23 18.27
CA ILE A 69 -13.98 -2.85 16.95
C ILE A 69 -12.61 -3.38 16.53
N LYS A 70 -12.56 -4.62 16.05
CA LYS A 70 -11.35 -5.26 15.53
C LYS A 70 -11.54 -5.64 14.06
N ILE A 71 -10.60 -5.24 13.21
CA ILE A 71 -10.53 -5.61 11.80
C ILE A 71 -9.31 -6.52 11.63
N ILE A 72 -9.52 -7.67 10.98
CA ILE A 72 -8.43 -8.54 10.57
C ILE A 72 -8.35 -8.43 9.05
N GLU A 73 -7.26 -7.87 8.55
CA GLU A 73 -6.98 -7.75 7.13
C GLU A 73 -6.16 -8.95 6.66
N TYR A 74 -6.68 -9.67 5.68
CA TYR A 74 -5.94 -10.67 4.94
C TYR A 74 -5.55 -10.07 3.59
N ALA A 75 -4.26 -9.88 3.37
CA ALA A 75 -3.75 -9.23 2.17
C ALA A 75 -2.46 -9.89 1.68
N SER A 76 -2.22 -9.79 0.38
CA SER A 76 -0.98 -10.25 -0.24
C SER A 76 -0.08 -9.07 -0.57
N MET A 77 1.22 -9.19 -0.30
CA MET A 77 2.20 -8.17 -0.71
C MET A 77 2.33 -8.00 -2.22
N THR A 78 1.84 -8.96 -3.01
CA THR A 78 1.85 -8.89 -4.48
C THR A 78 0.52 -8.44 -5.09
N CYS A 79 -0.49 -8.18 -4.25
CA CYS A 79 -1.84 -7.79 -4.69
C CYS A 79 -1.93 -6.27 -4.93
N GLY A 80 -2.15 -5.86 -6.19
CA GLY A 80 -2.27 -4.44 -6.56
C GLY A 80 -3.45 -3.71 -5.91
N HIS A 81 -4.60 -4.39 -5.72
CA HIS A 81 -5.74 -3.79 -5.00
C HIS A 81 -5.45 -3.57 -3.51
N CYS A 82 -4.63 -4.44 -2.92
CA CYS A 82 -4.19 -4.36 -1.54
C CYS A 82 -3.24 -3.17 -1.39
N ALA A 83 -2.32 -2.97 -2.35
CA ALA A 83 -1.48 -1.78 -2.40
C ALA A 83 -2.30 -0.48 -2.50
N HIS A 84 -3.33 -0.43 -3.37
CA HIS A 84 -4.25 0.71 -3.44
C HIS A 84 -4.96 0.96 -2.09
N PHE A 85 -5.44 -0.08 -1.40
CA PHE A 85 -6.02 0.08 -0.07
C PHE A 85 -5.04 0.72 0.91
N HIS A 86 -3.81 0.20 1.01
CA HIS A 86 -2.80 0.72 1.94
C HIS A 86 -2.36 2.16 1.64
N ASN A 87 -2.30 2.54 0.36
CA ASN A 87 -1.84 3.87 -0.06
C ASN A 87 -2.95 4.93 0.00
N ASP A 88 -4.17 4.59 -0.44
CA ASP A 88 -5.20 5.59 -0.71
C ASP A 88 -6.37 5.54 0.29
N VAL A 89 -6.64 4.39 0.90
CA VAL A 89 -7.82 4.18 1.76
C VAL A 89 -7.46 4.10 3.24
N LEU A 90 -6.44 3.29 3.57
CA LEU A 90 -6.00 3.06 4.93
C LEU A 90 -5.62 4.35 5.68
N PRO A 91 -4.96 5.37 5.07
CA PRO A 91 -4.63 6.59 5.81
C PRO A 91 -5.85 7.32 6.37
N ALA A 92 -6.90 7.48 5.57
CA ALA A 92 -8.14 8.13 6.01
C ALA A 92 -8.91 7.30 7.04
N LEU A 93 -8.91 5.96 6.87
CA LEU A 93 -9.51 5.04 7.85
C LEU A 93 -8.76 5.08 9.18
N LYS A 94 -7.42 5.11 9.12
CA LYS A 94 -6.54 5.19 10.28
C LYS A 94 -6.80 6.46 11.07
N GLU A 95 -6.76 7.62 10.43
CA GLU A 95 -6.99 8.91 11.08
C GLU A 95 -8.37 8.96 11.77
N LYS A 96 -9.42 8.52 11.05
CA LYS A 96 -10.80 8.64 11.54
C LYS A 96 -11.14 7.66 12.65
N TYR A 97 -10.53 6.47 12.67
CA TYR A 97 -10.99 5.36 13.52
C TYR A 97 -9.89 4.68 14.34
N VAL A 98 -8.71 4.47 13.77
CA VAL A 98 -7.61 3.79 14.48
C VAL A 98 -6.97 4.73 15.48
N ASP A 99 -6.64 5.95 15.05
CA ASP A 99 -6.00 6.97 15.88
C ASP A 99 -6.94 7.51 16.96
N THR A 100 -8.26 7.41 16.75
CA THR A 100 -9.27 7.77 17.75
C THR A 100 -9.57 6.63 18.73
N GLY A 101 -8.88 5.50 18.63
CA GLY A 101 -9.04 4.33 19.51
C GLY A 101 -10.33 3.54 19.30
N LYS A 102 -11.07 3.82 18.22
CA LYS A 102 -12.34 3.12 17.91
C LYS A 102 -12.11 1.79 17.23
N VAL A 103 -11.04 1.67 16.46
CA VAL A 103 -10.71 0.49 15.66
C VAL A 103 -9.29 0.03 15.95
N PHE A 104 -9.13 -1.29 16.07
CA PHE A 104 -7.86 -2.00 16.05
C PHE A 104 -7.77 -2.79 14.75
N ILE A 105 -6.61 -2.78 14.08
CA ILE A 105 -6.39 -3.53 12.85
C ILE A 105 -5.24 -4.50 13.04
N GLU A 106 -5.44 -5.75 12.64
CA GLU A 106 -4.42 -6.79 12.53
C GLU A 106 -4.24 -7.18 11.06
N PHE A 107 -3.01 -7.08 10.56
CA PHE A 107 -2.62 -7.54 9.23
C PHE A 107 -2.16 -8.99 9.28
N ARG A 108 -2.63 -9.80 8.33
CA ARG A 108 -2.24 -11.19 8.12
C ARG A 108 -1.88 -11.40 6.66
N GLU A 109 -0.67 -11.89 6.45
CA GLU A 109 -0.19 -12.24 5.12
C GLU A 109 -1.05 -13.36 4.52
N PHE A 110 -1.47 -13.17 3.27
CA PHE A 110 -2.21 -14.14 2.49
C PHE A 110 -1.66 -14.17 1.06
N PRO A 111 -0.59 -14.95 0.79
CA PRO A 111 0.02 -15.02 -0.52
C PRO A 111 -0.97 -15.56 -1.55
N LEU A 112 -1.08 -14.86 -2.68
CA LEU A 112 -1.97 -15.25 -3.78
C LEU A 112 -1.22 -15.80 -5.00
N ASN A 113 0.12 -15.74 -4.98
CA ASN A 113 0.96 -16.27 -6.04
C ASN A 113 1.10 -17.78 -5.92
N ASP A 114 1.31 -18.44 -7.06
CA ASP A 114 1.73 -19.84 -7.10
C ASP A 114 3.04 -20.02 -6.31
N PRO A 115 3.23 -21.19 -5.67
CA PRO A 115 4.44 -21.51 -4.91
C PRO A 115 5.70 -21.60 -5.78
#